data_AF-A0A7Z0LNN1-F1
#
_entry.id   AF-A0A7Z0LNN1-F1
#
_cell.length_a   1.000
_cell.length_b   1.000
_cell.length_c   1.000
_cell.angle_alpha   90.00
_cell.angle_beta   90.00
_cell.angle_gamma   90.00
#
_symmetry.space_group_name_H-M   'P 1'
#
loop_
_entity.id
_entity.type
_entity.pdbx_description
1 polymer ?
#
loop_
_entity_poly.entity_id
_entity_poly.type
_entity_poly.pdbx_seq_one_letter_code
_entity_poly.pdbx_strand_id
1 'polypeptide(L)' 'MQLIARSLASRLLVVCHCVRDGDTIRIISARKAKKRERKTYEGYRHA' A
#
# COMPACT_ATOMS: atom_id res chain seq x y z
N MET A 1 -8.45 -0.97 6.70
CA MET A 1 -8.36 -1.65 5.39
C MET A 1 -6.91 -1.49 4.90
N GLN A 2 -6.22 -2.56 4.50
CA GLN A 2 -4.80 -2.48 4.11
C GLN A 2 -4.68 -2.08 2.62
N LEU A 3 -3.87 -1.07 2.32
CA LEU A 3 -3.61 -0.60 0.96
C LEU A 3 -2.12 -0.79 0.63
N ILE A 4 -1.82 -1.15 -0.62
CA ILE A 4 -0.44 -1.22 -1.11
C ILE A 4 -0.22 -0.03 -2.04
N ALA A 5 0.76 0.81 -1.71
CA ALA A 5 1.09 2.03 -2.43
C ALA A 5 2.54 2.00 -2.92
N ARG A 6 2.81 2.61 -4.07
CA ARG A 6 4.18 2.78 -4.58
C ARG A 6 4.70 4.15 -4.16
N SER A 7 5.84 4.19 -3.49
CA SER A 7 6.48 5.47 -3.13
C SER A 7 7.17 6.10 -4.35
N LEU A 8 7.35 7.43 -4.31
CA LEU A 8 8.12 8.18 -5.31
C LEU A 8 9.56 7.67 -5.47
N ALA A 9 10.13 7.10 -4.39
CA ALA A 9 11.44 6.44 -4.40
C ALA A 9 11.42 5.03 -5.04
N SER A 10 10.37 4.68 -5.79
CA SER A 10 10.16 3.38 -6.44
C SER A 10 10.15 2.18 -5.48
N ARG A 11 9.88 2.40 -4.19
CA ARG A 11 9.79 1.33 -3.18
C ARG A 11 8.32 1.04 -2.89
N LEU A 12 7.93 -0.22 -3.02
CA LEU A 12 6.59 -0.65 -2.65
C LEU A 12 6.42 -0.56 -1.12
N LEU A 13 5.33 0.06 -0.69
CA LEU A 13 4.95 0.25 0.71
C LEU A 13 3.59 -0.39 0.96
N VAL A 14 3.46 -1.00 2.13
CA VAL A 14 2.19 -1.49 2.65
C VAL A 14 1.75 -0.53 3.72
N VAL A 15 0.54 0.00 3.60
CA VAL A 15 -0.01 0.99 4.51
C VAL A 15 -1.33 0.51 5.13
N CYS A 16 -1.47 0.66 6.44
CA CYS A 16 -2.76 0.56 7.09
C CYS A 16 -3.35 1.97 7.15
N HIS A 17 -4.57 2.12 6.65
CA HIS A 17 -5.29 3.38 6.73
C HIS A 17 -6.71 3.19 7.25
N CYS A 18 -7.26 4.26 7.80
CA CYS A 18 -8.68 4.44 8.00
C CYS A 18 -9.17 5.58 7.11
N VAL A 19 -10.36 5.40 6.55
CA VAL A 19 -11.08 6.47 5.85
C VAL A 19 -11.98 7.13 6.88
N ARG A 20 -11.90 8.45 7.01
CA ARG A 20 -12.87 9.29 7.72
C ARG A 20 -13.77 9.97 6.71
N ASP A 21 -14.96 10.39 7.17
CA ASP A 21 -16.03 11.07 6.41
C ASP A 21 -15.60 11.59 5.03
N GLY A 22 -16.11 10.93 3.99
CA GLY A 22 -15.79 11.20 2.59
C GLY A 22 -14.43 10.66 2.16
N ASP A 23 -13.57 11.58 1.71
CA ASP A 23 -12.30 11.27 0.99
C ASP A 23 -11.05 11.40 1.87
N THR A 24 -11.21 11.57 3.18
CA THR A 24 -10.06 11.79 4.06
C THR A 24 -9.45 10.46 4.49
N ILE A 25 -8.29 10.12 3.91
CA ILE A 25 -7.53 8.93 4.29
C ILE A 25 -6.52 9.29 5.38
N ARG A 26 -6.66 8.70 6.58
CA ARG A 26 -5.65 8.76 7.64
C ARG A 26 -4.77 7.52 7.57
N ILE A 27 -3.50 7.70 7.25
CA ILE A 27 -2.49 6.64 7.31
C ILE A 27 -2.13 6.41 8.79
N ILE A 28 -2.33 5.17 9.26
CA ILE A 28 -2.05 4.75 10.64
C ILE A 28 -0.64 4.18 10.72
N SER A 29 -0.24 3.39 9.72
CA SER A 29 1.11 2.84 9.64
C SER A 29 1.55 2.68 8.19
N ALA A 30 2.85 2.84 7.95
CA ALA A 30 3.49 2.60 6.66
C ALA A 30 4.77 1.79 6.88
N ARG A 31 4.90 0.67 6.18
CA ARG A 31 6.11 -0.15 6.22
C ARG A 31 6.57 -0.56 4.84
N LYS A 32 7.87 -0.81 4.68
CA LYS A 32 8.44 -1.35 3.43
C LYS A 32 7.84 -2.72 3.13
N ALA A 33 7.37 -2.90 1.89
CA ALA A 33 6.83 -4.17 1.44
C ALA A 33 7.93 -5.26 1.44
N LYS A 34 7.61 -6.41 2.02
CA LYS A 34 8.49 -7.59 1.98
C LYS A 34 8.53 -8.16 0.55
N LYS A 35 9.52 -9.01 0.23
CA LYS A 35 9.66 -9.60 -1.12
C LYS A 35 8.41 -10.37 -1.57
N ARG A 36 7.71 -11.03 -0.63
CA ARG A 36 6.48 -11.79 -0.92
C ARG A 36 5.32 -10.88 -1.32
N GLU A 37 5.12 -9.80 -0.57
CA GLU A 37 4.09 -8.76 -0.83
C GLU A 37 4.32 -8.07 -2.18
N ARG A 38 5.59 -7.84 -2.54
CA ARG A 38 5.96 -7.31 -3.86
C ARG A 38 5.52 -8.21 -4.99
N LYS A 39 5.79 -9.52 -4.88
CA LYS A 39 5.39 -10.50 -5.89
C LYS A 39 3.86 -10.55 -6.05
N THR A 40 3.11 -10.46 -4.95
CA THR A 40 1.64 -10.39 -4.99
C THR A 40 1.17 -9.14 -5.73
N TYR A 41 1.70 -7.96 -5.41
CA TYR A 41 1.32 -6.72 -6.08
C TYR A 41 1.71 -6.70 -7.57
N GLU A 42 2.88 -7.22 -7.93
CA GLU A 42 3.33 -7.35 -9.32
C GLU A 42 2.46 -8.34 -10.12
N GLY A 43 1.99 -9.41 -9.48
CA GLY A 43 1.03 -10.36 -10.07
C GLY A 43 -0.36 -9.76 -10.29
N TYR A 44 -0.86 -8.96 -9.34
CA TYR A 44 -2.14 -8.25 -9.49
C TYR A 44 -2.10 -7.13 -10.54
N ARG A 45 -0.91 -6.59 -10.87
CA ARG A 45 -0.75 -5.53 -11.88
C ARG A 45 -0.77 -6.05 -13.33
N HIS A 46 -0.87 -7.37 -13.53
CA HIS A 46 -0.96 -8.05 -14.84
C HIS A 46 -2.30 -8.80 -15.01
N ALA A 47 -3.36 -8.37 -14.33
CA ALA A 47 -4.73 -8.87 -14.50
C ALA A 47 -5.67 -7.71 -14.83
#